data_AF-A0AA44S5E1-F1
#
_entry.id   AF-A0AA44S5E1-F1
#
_cell.length_a   1.000
_cell.length_b   1.000
_cell.length_c   1.000
_cell.angle_alpha   90.00
_cell.angle_beta   90.00
_cell.angle_gamma   90.00
#
_symmetry.space_group_name_H-M   'P 1'
#
loop_
_entity.id
_entity.type
_entity.pdbx_description
1 polymer ?
#
loop_
_entity_poly.entity_id
_entity_poly.type
_entity_poly.pdbx_seq_one_letter_code
_entity_poly.pdbx_strand_id
1 'polypeptide(L)' 'DRGGILAIAGIHLTDIPDLNYQQHLFQERQIRSVTSNTRADARAFFDFAAQHHIEVTTPEYPLVQADRALGDLS' A
#
# COMPACT_ATOMS: atom_id res chain seq x y z
N ASP A 1 3.56 20.15 9.46
CA ASP A 1 3.97 19.98 8.06
C ASP A 1 2.94 20.53 7.09
N ARG A 2 3.42 21.16 6.02
CA ARG A 2 2.63 21.57 4.85
C ARG A 2 2.87 20.58 3.72
N GLY A 3 1.90 20.36 2.84
CA GLY A 3 2.08 19.58 1.60
C GLY A 3 2.04 18.05 1.72
N GLY A 4 1.65 17.48 2.87
CA GLY A 4 1.61 16.03 3.06
C GLY A 4 0.57 15.32 2.18
N ILE A 5 0.87 14.09 1.77
CA ILE A 5 -0.03 13.23 0.97
C ILE A 5 -0.40 11.98 1.76
N LEU A 6 -1.70 11.74 1.93
CA LEU A 6 -2.26 10.45 2.35
C LEU A 6 -2.57 9.60 1.11
N ALA A 7 -1.81 8.53 0.89
CA ALA A 7 -2.08 7.55 -0.15
C ALA A 7 -2.86 6.35 0.43
N ILE A 8 -4.05 6.07 -0.12
CA ILE A 8 -4.91 4.98 0.32
C ILE A 8 -4.75 3.80 -0.66
N ALA A 9 -4.20 2.69 -0.17
CA ALA A 9 -3.94 1.47 -0.93
C ALA A 9 -4.81 0.25 -0.50
N GLY A 10 -5.91 0.50 0.20
CA GLY A 10 -6.86 -0.55 0.60
C GLY A 10 -7.85 -0.89 -0.53
N ILE A 11 -8.07 -2.18 -0.78
CA ILE A 11 -9.08 -2.68 -1.74
C ILE A 11 -10.50 -2.68 -1.16
N HIS A 12 -10.61 -2.68 0.17
CA HIS A 12 -11.85 -2.53 0.92
C HIS A 12 -11.64 -1.42 1.96
N LEU A 13 -12.56 -0.47 1.99
CA LEU A 13 -12.57 0.64 2.94
C LEU A 13 -14.01 0.86 3.39
N THR A 14 -14.19 1.27 4.63
CA THR A 14 -15.44 1.92 5.05
C THR A 14 -15.62 3.25 4.33
N ASP A 15 -16.83 3.81 4.36
CA ASP A 15 -17.07 5.13 3.80
C ASP A 15 -16.15 6.18 4.42
N ILE A 16 -15.69 7.12 3.59
CA ILE A 16 -14.87 8.25 4.04
C ILE A 16 -15.80 9.20 4.81
N PRO A 17 -15.48 9.56 6.07
CA PRO A 17 -16.27 10.51 6.83
C PRO A 17 -16.10 11.93 6.29
N ASP A 18 -16.93 12.86 6.78
CA ASP A 18 -16.89 14.25 6.36
C ASP A 18 -15.51 14.91 6.53
N LEU A 19 -15.04 15.55 5.46
CA LEU A 19 -13.76 16.24 5.43
C LEU A 19 -13.93 17.75 5.64
N ASN A 20 -13.46 18.24 6.78
CA ASN A 20 -13.25 19.67 7.00
C ASN A 20 -11.99 20.18 6.25
N TYR A 21 -12.17 21.12 5.33
CA TYR A 21 -11.06 21.63 4.52
C TYR A 21 -9.92 22.25 5.35
N GLN A 22 -10.22 23.14 6.30
CA GLN A 22 -9.21 23.86 7.06
C GLN A 22 -8.39 22.91 7.94
N GLN A 23 -9.06 21.94 8.55
CA GLN A 23 -8.44 20.95 9.42
C GLN A 23 -7.69 19.88 8.62
N HIS A 24 -8.20 19.44 7.47
CA HIS A 24 -7.69 18.24 6.79
C HIS A 24 -6.87 18.53 5.51
N LEU A 25 -7.22 19.55 4.71
CA LEU A 25 -6.64 19.77 3.37
C LEU A 25 -5.92 21.11 3.18
N PHE A 26 -6.16 22.11 4.04
CA PHE A 26 -5.46 23.39 3.97
C PHE A 26 -3.94 23.19 4.12
N GLN A 27 -3.16 24.11 3.55
CA GLN A 27 -1.69 24.01 3.43
C GLN A 27 -1.24 22.90 2.48
N GLU A 28 -1.91 22.78 1.33
CA GLU A 28 -1.53 21.91 0.20
C GLU A 28 -1.52 20.41 0.54
N ARG A 29 -2.28 20.00 1.55
CA ARG A 29 -2.41 18.58 1.91
C ARG A 29 -3.32 17.86 0.91
N GLN A 30 -3.02 16.60 0.65
CA GLN A 30 -3.72 15.79 -0.36
C GLN A 30 -4.14 14.44 0.23
N ILE A 31 -5.28 13.94 -0.26
CA ILE A 31 -5.74 12.57 -0.07
C ILE A 31 -5.94 11.97 -1.46
N ARG A 32 -5.35 10.80 -1.70
CA ARG A 32 -5.41 10.13 -3.01
C ARG A 32 -5.59 8.63 -2.84
N SER A 33 -6.56 8.06 -3.54
CA SER A 33 -6.60 6.62 -3.76
C SER A 33 -5.53 6.21 -4.77
N VAL A 34 -4.86 5.11 -4.47
CA VAL A 34 -3.97 4.44 -5.42
C VAL A 34 -4.53 3.05 -5.69
N THR A 35 -4.35 2.59 -6.91
CA THR A 35 -4.73 1.24 -7.31
C THR A 35 -3.67 0.70 -8.24
N SER A 36 -3.54 -0.62 -8.26
CA SER A 36 -2.86 -1.45 -9.27
C SER A 36 -1.64 -0.80 -9.94
N ASN A 37 -0.45 -1.31 -9.62
CA ASN A 37 0.75 -0.89 -10.31
C ASN A 37 0.73 -1.35 -11.78
N THR A 38 1.24 -0.51 -12.68
CA THR A 38 1.47 -0.93 -14.06
C THR A 38 2.67 -1.88 -14.13
N ARG A 39 2.82 -2.58 -15.27
CA ARG A 39 4.02 -3.39 -15.53
C ARG A 39 5.30 -2.56 -15.49
N ALA A 40 5.23 -1.31 -15.95
CA ALA A 40 6.37 -0.39 -15.94
C ALA A 40 6.75 -0.02 -14.49
N ASP A 41 5.77 0.25 -13.63
CA ASP A 41 6.00 0.54 -12.21
C ASP A 41 6.67 -0.65 -11.51
N ALA A 42 6.19 -1.87 -11.77
CA ALA A 42 6.80 -3.08 -11.21
C ALA A 42 8.26 -3.26 -11.66
N ARG A 43 8.56 -3.00 -12.94
CA ARG A 43 9.93 -3.06 -13.46
C ARG A 43 10.83 -2.05 -12.78
N ALA A 44 10.38 -0.79 -12.68
CA ALA A 44 11.13 0.27 -12.01
C ALA A 44 11.37 -0.06 -10.53
N PHE A 45 10.36 -0.60 -9.84
CA PHE A 45 10.49 -1.03 -8.45
C PHE A 45 11.50 -2.18 -8.28
N PHE A 46 11.48 -3.19 -9.15
CA PHE A 46 12.45 -4.28 -9.09
C PHE A 46 13.87 -3.83 -9.40
N ASP A 47 14.05 -2.92 -10.36
CA ASP A 47 15.37 -2.34 -10.65
C ASP A 47 15.89 -1.54 -9.43
N PHE A 48 15.02 -0.82 -8.71
CA PHE A 48 15.34 -0.19 -7.42
C PHE A 48 15.68 -1.24 -6.33
N ALA A 49 14.82 -2.24 -6.13
CA ALA A 49 15.02 -3.29 -5.13
C ALA A 49 16.27 -4.14 -5.38
N ALA A 50 16.75 -4.26 -6.63
CA ALA A 50 18.01 -4.91 -6.93
C ALA A 50 19.23 -4.09 -6.49
N GLN A 51 19.10 -2.75 -6.49
CA GLN A 51 20.16 -1.82 -6.08
C GLN A 51 20.17 -1.56 -4.56
N HIS A 52 19.03 -1.74 -3.90
CA HIS A 52 18.84 -1.47 -2.48
C HIS A 52 18.53 -2.78 -1.75
N HIS A 53 19.23 -3.06 -0.65
CA HIS A 53 18.99 -4.30 0.10
C HIS A 53 17.65 -4.26 0.84
N ILE A 54 16.58 -4.71 0.18
CA ILE A 54 15.25 -4.86 0.77
C ILE A 54 15.16 -6.25 1.40
N GLU A 55 15.03 -6.29 2.73
CA GLU A 55 14.72 -7.52 3.46
C GLU A 55 13.20 -7.74 3.50
N VAL A 56 12.77 -8.91 3.06
CA VAL A 56 11.35 -9.31 3.06
C VAL A 56 11.16 -10.44 4.05
N THR A 57 10.19 -10.29 4.95
CA THR A 57 9.79 -11.33 5.90
C THR A 57 8.57 -12.06 5.37
N THR A 58 8.73 -13.34 5.02
CA THR A 58 7.63 -14.19 4.56
C THR A 58 7.70 -15.55 5.25
N PRO A 59 6.58 -16.06 5.81
CA PRO A 59 6.48 -17.45 6.21
C PRO A 59 6.44 -18.35 4.96
N GLU A 60 7.26 -19.40 4.94
CA GLU A 60 7.25 -20.39 3.86
C GLU A 60 6.35 -21.59 4.21
N TYR A 61 5.52 -21.99 3.26
CA TYR A 61 4.66 -23.17 3.38
C TYR A 61 4.83 -24.08 2.16
N PRO A 62 4.90 -25.41 2.33
CA PRO A 62 4.75 -26.31 1.20
C PRO A 62 3.32 -26.21 0.65
N LEU A 63 3.16 -26.42 -0.66
CA LEU A 63 1.87 -26.25 -1.35
C LEU A 63 0.72 -27.06 -0.70
N VAL A 64 1.00 -28.25 -0.15
CA VAL A 64 0.02 -29.09 0.55
C VAL A 64 -0.58 -28.42 1.81
N GLN A 65 0.05 -27.36 2.31
CA GLN A 65 -0.42 -26.58 3.46
C GLN A 65 -1.04 -25.24 3.05
N ALA A 66 -1.46 -25.07 1.79
CA ALA A 66 -2.08 -23.83 1.31
C ALA A 66 -3.27 -23.38 2.18
N ASP A 67 -4.12 -24.31 2.65
CA ASP A 67 -5.26 -24.00 3.53
C ASP A 67 -4.81 -23.41 4.87
N ARG A 68 -3.69 -23.91 5.42
CA ARG A 68 -3.09 -23.36 6.64
C ARG A 68 -2.54 -21.95 6.38
N ALA A 69 -1.83 -21.76 5.27
CA ALA A 69 -1.30 -20.45 4.90
C ALA A 69 -2.44 -19.42 4.76
N LEU A 70 -3.58 -19.80 4.19
CA LEU A 70 -4.77 -18.95 4.11
C LEU A 70 -5.37 -18.66 5.50
N GLY A 71 -5.44 -19.66 6.38
CA GLY A 71 -5.92 -19.48 7.76
C GLY A 71 -5.06 -18.52 8.57
N ASP A 72 -3.74 -18.52 8.38
CA ASP A 72 -2.81 -17.64 9.07
C ASP A 72 -2.91 -16.15 8.61
N LEU A 73 -3.65 -15.85 7.51
CA LEU A 73 -3.89 -14.49 7.01
C LEU A 73 -5.17 -13.83 7.53
N SER A 74 -6.03 -14.59 8.22
CA SER A 74 -7.37 -14.14 8.66
C SER A 74 -7.36 -13.46 10.02
#